data_AF-A0A8H4SGV3-F1
#
_entry.id   AF-A0A8H4SGV3-F1
#
_cell.length_a   1.000
_cell.length_b   1.000
_cell.length_c   1.000
_cell.angle_alpha   90.00
_cell.angle_beta   90.00
_cell.angle_gamma   90.00
#
_symmetry.space_group_name_H-M   'P 1'
#
loop_
_entity.id
_entity.type
_entity.pdbx_description
1 polymer ?
#
loop_
_entity_poly.entity_id
_entity_poly.type
_entity_poly.pdbx_seq_one_letter_code
_entity_poly.pdbx_strand_id
1 'polypeptide(L)'
;MKLLYDLYNDRAIQLCYFLSIPLYSASDEFEEFADNVANEGILPMPSCGTENVCQPDTARKQRAYQRFYKALTAHWVAVESLCLTRITDFETTEQRNRHLDMVWDIWTNNPDRTLLEKLEVLEVTGFVWGFLGRKIFPAFDAPSKWLTGGGEDLLNYMDDQYSQHSNWLHFTREVAQCLRPPHIIELLLLNTWSTESTWCSQGPIYLHELGFAQTGAVRQVNEMNQTDDFFPLTVLEDDVVNELTGSKALVAQSPELCQLKWDMYRCEKWVFESRTKIFLLEPTPEKIYDSIFG
;
A
#
# COMPACT_ATOMS: atom_id res chain seq x y z
N MET A 1 -6.07 -7.04 13.89
CA MET A 1 -5.33 -5.76 13.77
C MET A 1 -4.09 -5.71 14.64
N LYS A 2 -4.16 -6.07 15.94
CA LYS A 2 -2.96 -6.20 16.80
C LYS A 2 -1.85 -7.06 16.19
N LEU A 3 -2.20 -8.15 15.50
CA LEU A 3 -1.25 -8.99 14.77
C LEU A 3 -0.41 -8.21 13.74
N LEU A 4 -1.00 -7.33 12.93
CA LEU A 4 -0.24 -6.53 11.95
C LEU A 4 0.75 -5.59 12.64
N TYR A 5 0.37 -5.03 13.79
CA TYR A 5 1.29 -4.25 14.61
C TYR A 5 2.39 -5.12 15.21
N ASP A 6 2.07 -6.34 15.65
CA ASP A 6 3.08 -7.28 16.16
C ASP A 6 4.07 -7.68 15.06
N LEU A 7 3.59 -7.91 13.83
CA LEU A 7 4.44 -8.14 12.66
C LEU A 7 5.32 -6.92 12.35
N TYR A 8 4.77 -5.70 12.43
CA TYR A 8 5.55 -4.47 12.23
C TYR A 8 6.70 -4.32 13.23
N ASN A 9 6.52 -4.83 14.46
CA ASN A 9 7.55 -4.80 15.51
C ASN A 9 8.39 -6.09 15.59
N ASP A 10 8.07 -7.12 14.81
CA ASP A 10 8.87 -8.34 14.79
C ASP A 10 10.22 -8.07 14.14
N ARG A 11 11.30 -8.49 14.79
CA ARG A 11 12.67 -8.17 14.35
C ARG A 11 13.00 -8.73 12.97
N ALA A 12 12.56 -9.95 12.65
CA ALA A 12 12.84 -10.58 11.36
C ALA A 12 12.03 -9.90 10.26
N ILE A 13 10.75 -9.65 10.51
CA ILE A 13 9.86 -8.95 9.56
C ILE A 13 10.33 -7.51 9.34
N GLN A 14 10.71 -6.79 10.40
CA GLN A 14 11.21 -5.43 10.33
C GLN A 14 12.50 -5.34 9.51
N LEU A 15 13.43 -6.29 9.69
CA LEU A 15 14.65 -6.35 8.88
C LEU A 15 14.33 -6.57 7.40
N CYS A 16 13.44 -7.52 7.09
CA CYS A 16 13.00 -7.74 5.71
C CYS A 16 12.31 -6.51 5.12
N TYR A 17 11.43 -5.84 5.88
CA TYR A 17 10.77 -4.63 5.42
C TYR A 17 11.76 -3.48 5.21
N PHE A 18 12.71 -3.28 6.12
CA PHE A 18 13.75 -2.26 6.00
C PHE A 18 14.58 -2.44 4.72
N LEU A 19 14.97 -3.68 4.41
CA LEU A 19 15.73 -4.04 3.21
C LEU A 19 14.89 -4.10 1.93
N SER A 20 13.56 -4.17 2.06
CA SER A 20 12.66 -4.24 0.92
C SER A 20 12.60 -2.93 0.16
N ILE A 21 12.32 -3.01 -1.14
CA ILE A 21 12.34 -1.84 -2.02
C ILE A 21 11.10 -0.98 -1.76
N PRO A 22 11.26 0.34 -1.55
CA PRO A 22 10.14 1.26 -1.40
C PRO A 22 9.35 1.41 -2.72
N LEU A 23 8.02 1.44 -2.65
CA LEU A 23 7.14 1.53 -3.83
C LEU A 23 7.25 2.83 -4.64
N TYR A 24 7.88 3.87 -4.09
CA TYR A 24 8.00 5.20 -4.70
C TYR A 24 8.99 5.29 -5.88
N SER A 25 9.90 4.32 -6.03
CA SER A 25 11.07 4.43 -6.90
C SER A 25 10.85 4.20 -8.42
N ALA A 26 9.61 4.15 -8.92
CA ALA A 26 9.31 3.36 -10.12
C ALA A 26 8.83 4.10 -11.39
N SER A 27 8.98 5.43 -11.55
CA SER A 27 8.45 6.08 -12.76
C SER A 27 9.27 5.83 -14.03
N ASP A 28 10.60 5.78 -13.93
CA ASP A 28 11.47 5.79 -15.12
C ASP A 28 12.11 4.43 -15.43
N GLU A 29 12.11 3.50 -14.47
CA GLU A 29 12.78 2.19 -14.54
C GLU A 29 11.87 1.05 -14.03
N PHE A 30 10.62 1.01 -14.51
CA PHE A 30 9.62 0.04 -14.05
C PHE A 30 10.08 -1.42 -14.12
N GLU A 31 10.79 -1.81 -15.19
CA GLU A 31 11.34 -3.17 -15.36
C GLU A 31 12.42 -3.50 -14.33
N GLU A 32 13.41 -2.62 -14.13
CA GLU A 32 14.45 -2.84 -13.11
C GLU A 32 13.84 -2.87 -11.71
N PHE A 33 12.85 -2.00 -11.45
CA PHE A 33 12.10 -2.03 -10.20
C PHE A 33 11.36 -3.36 -10.01
N ALA A 34 10.67 -3.85 -11.03
CA ALA A 34 9.96 -5.12 -11.00
C ALA A 34 10.93 -6.29 -10.75
N ASP A 35 12.05 -6.33 -11.45
CA ASP A 35 13.13 -7.29 -11.26
C ASP A 35 13.62 -7.30 -9.81
N ASN A 36 13.95 -6.12 -9.28
CA ASN A 36 14.52 -6.03 -7.94
C ASN A 36 13.50 -6.43 -6.85
N VAL A 37 12.22 -6.03 -6.98
CA VAL A 37 11.17 -6.37 -6.01
C VAL A 37 10.88 -7.86 -6.02
N ALA A 38 10.84 -8.44 -7.21
CA ALA A 38 10.42 -9.82 -7.38
C ALA A 38 11.55 -10.81 -7.01
N ASN A 39 12.81 -10.35 -6.98
CA ASN A 39 13.95 -11.07 -6.42
C ASN A 39 14.12 -10.89 -4.89
N GLU A 40 13.26 -10.12 -4.21
CA GLU A 40 13.32 -10.02 -2.75
C GLU A 40 13.05 -11.40 -2.11
N GLY A 41 13.80 -11.75 -1.06
CA GLY A 41 13.63 -13.04 -0.37
C GLY A 41 12.23 -13.30 0.20
N ILE A 42 11.94 -14.58 0.44
CA ILE A 42 10.68 -15.04 1.04
C ILE A 42 10.52 -14.43 2.45
N LEU A 43 9.29 -14.06 2.79
CA LEU A 43 8.97 -13.54 4.12
C LEU A 43 9.21 -14.64 5.18
N PRO A 44 10.11 -14.43 6.16
CA PRO A 44 10.35 -15.41 7.21
C PRO A 44 9.09 -15.57 8.08
N MET A 45 8.98 -16.72 8.77
CA MET A 45 8.00 -16.82 9.84
C MET A 45 8.35 -15.80 10.95
N PRO A 46 7.33 -15.16 11.58
CA PRO A 46 7.56 -14.27 12.70
C PRO A 46 8.27 -14.99 13.83
N SER A 47 9.10 -14.27 14.56
CA SER A 47 9.85 -14.84 15.68
C SER A 47 8.84 -15.25 16.77
N CYS A 48 8.67 -16.56 16.98
CA CYS A 48 7.93 -17.08 18.14
C CYS A 48 8.58 -16.51 19.40
N GLY A 49 7.90 -15.55 20.05
CA GLY A 49 8.53 -14.57 20.92
C GLY A 49 9.47 -15.16 21.98
N THR A 50 10.78 -14.92 21.82
CA THR A 50 11.78 -15.20 22.86
C THR A 50 12.96 -14.24 22.85
N GLU A 51 12.79 -12.98 22.45
CA GLU A 51 13.81 -11.95 22.70
C GLU A 51 13.18 -10.74 23.37
N ASN A 52 13.07 -10.82 24.71
CA ASN A 52 12.85 -9.67 25.59
C ASN A 52 14.09 -8.76 25.53
N VAL A 53 14.27 -8.02 24.46
CA VAL A 53 15.21 -6.91 24.40
C VAL A 53 14.46 -5.67 24.86
N CYS A 54 14.80 -5.19 26.06
CA CYS A 54 14.31 -3.95 26.70
C CYS A 54 12.87 -3.61 26.32
N GLN A 55 11.88 -4.20 26.99
CA GLN A 55 10.48 -3.84 26.72
C GLN A 55 10.30 -2.32 26.89
N PRO A 56 10.00 -1.56 25.81
CA PRO A 56 9.65 -0.17 26.00
C PRO A 56 8.51 -0.05 27.00
N ASP A 57 8.52 1.07 27.73
CA ASP A 57 7.44 1.49 28.63
C ASP A 57 6.08 1.10 28.01
N THR A 58 5.29 0.32 28.75
CA THR A 58 4.00 -0.21 28.30
C THR A 58 3.10 0.91 27.78
N ALA A 59 3.20 2.12 28.34
CA ALA A 59 2.48 3.29 27.87
C ALA A 59 2.92 3.72 26.46
N ARG A 60 4.23 3.74 26.18
CA ARG A 60 4.78 4.08 24.85
C ARG A 60 4.38 3.05 23.81
N LYS A 61 4.45 1.76 24.13
CA LYS A 61 3.96 0.68 23.24
C LYS A 61 2.49 0.85 22.91
N GLN A 62 1.67 1.12 23.92
CA GLN A 62 0.23 1.31 23.73
C GLN A 62 -0.07 2.51 22.83
N ARG A 63 0.63 3.63 23.02
CA ARG A 63 0.47 4.82 22.18
C ARG A 63 0.91 4.56 20.73
N ALA A 64 2.03 3.87 20.53
CA ALA A 64 2.49 3.46 19.21
C ALA A 64 1.46 2.54 18.52
N TYR A 65 0.87 1.59 19.24
CA TYR A 65 -0.20 0.75 18.71
C TYR A 65 -1.45 1.55 18.32
N GLN A 66 -1.87 2.52 19.15
CA GLN A 66 -3.02 3.38 18.84
C GLN A 66 -2.79 4.22 17.56
N ARG A 67 -1.60 4.79 17.40
CA ARG A 67 -1.20 5.53 16.20
C ARG A 67 -1.19 4.62 14.97
N PHE A 68 -0.56 3.45 15.06
CA PHE A 68 -0.56 2.45 14.00
C PHE A 68 -1.98 2.03 13.61
N TYR A 69 -2.85 1.76 14.58
CA TYR A 69 -4.24 1.39 14.33
C TYR A 69 -5.04 2.53 13.68
N LYS A 70 -4.82 3.77 14.10
CA LYS A 70 -5.44 4.96 13.48
C LYS A 70 -5.01 5.11 12.02
N ALA A 71 -3.72 5.02 11.72
CA ALA A 71 -3.19 5.07 10.37
C ALA A 71 -3.72 3.93 9.49
N LEU A 72 -3.73 2.70 10.03
CA LEU A 72 -4.25 1.51 9.36
C LEU A 72 -5.73 1.64 9.00
N THR A 73 -6.55 2.15 9.93
CA THR A 73 -7.98 2.33 9.70
C THR A 73 -8.26 3.48 8.73
N ALA A 74 -7.45 4.55 8.74
CA ALA A 74 -7.58 5.65 7.78
C ALA A 74 -7.40 5.17 6.33
N HIS A 75 -6.36 4.37 6.05
CA HIS A 75 -6.18 3.82 4.70
C HIS A 75 -7.20 2.71 4.38
N TRP A 76 -7.58 1.90 5.37
CA TRP A 76 -8.59 0.86 5.16
C TRP A 76 -9.95 1.45 4.74
N VAL A 77 -10.38 2.59 5.29
CA VAL A 77 -11.61 3.28 4.82
C VAL A 77 -11.52 3.62 3.34
N ALA A 78 -10.36 4.04 2.88
CA ALA A 78 -10.08 4.32 1.48
C ALA A 78 -10.31 3.05 0.65
N VAL A 79 -9.61 1.96 0.98
CA VAL A 79 -9.74 0.65 0.32
C VAL A 79 -11.19 0.15 0.27
N GLU A 80 -11.93 0.24 1.38
CA GLU A 80 -13.36 -0.13 1.39
C GLU A 80 -14.20 0.73 0.46
N SER A 81 -13.92 2.04 0.41
CA SER A 81 -14.66 2.97 -0.46
C SER A 81 -14.42 2.65 -1.94
N LEU A 82 -13.18 2.29 -2.31
CA LEU A 82 -12.87 1.81 -3.66
C LEU A 82 -13.57 0.49 -3.97
N CYS A 83 -13.48 -0.50 -3.08
CA CYS A 83 -14.17 -1.79 -3.26
C CYS A 83 -15.68 -1.61 -3.47
N LEU A 84 -16.33 -0.79 -2.63
CA LEU A 84 -17.76 -0.48 -2.77
C LEU A 84 -18.06 0.22 -4.09
N THR A 85 -17.22 1.18 -4.51
CA THR A 85 -17.38 1.88 -5.78
C THR A 85 -17.26 0.91 -6.96
N ARG A 86 -16.28 0.00 -6.94
CA ARG A 86 -16.05 -0.98 -8.01
C ARG A 86 -17.24 -1.93 -8.20
N ILE A 87 -17.90 -2.37 -7.13
CA ILE A 87 -19.04 -3.30 -7.22
C ILE A 87 -20.41 -2.62 -7.42
N THR A 88 -20.46 -1.28 -7.42
CA THR A 88 -21.72 -0.54 -7.51
C THR A 88 -22.16 -0.36 -8.97
N ASP A 89 -23.42 -0.65 -9.26
CA ASP A 89 -24.03 -0.30 -10.54
C ASP A 89 -24.32 1.21 -10.61
N PHE A 90 -23.84 1.86 -11.66
CA PHE A 90 -24.07 3.28 -11.92
C PHE A 90 -24.98 3.50 -13.14
N GLU A 91 -25.82 4.53 -13.08
CA GLU A 91 -26.68 4.86 -14.23
C GLU A 91 -25.86 5.48 -15.36
N THR A 92 -24.86 6.32 -15.05
CA THR A 92 -24.01 7.00 -16.04
C THR A 92 -22.53 7.00 -15.65
N THR A 93 -21.63 7.15 -16.63
CA THR A 93 -20.18 7.28 -16.39
C THR A 93 -19.85 8.45 -15.45
N GLU A 94 -20.55 9.58 -15.57
CA GLU A 94 -20.34 10.75 -14.71
C GLU A 94 -20.73 10.49 -13.25
N GLN A 95 -21.69 9.59 -13.00
CA GLN A 95 -22.00 9.17 -11.63
C GLN A 95 -20.87 8.33 -11.04
N ARG A 96 -20.37 7.36 -11.79
CA ARG A 96 -19.23 6.53 -11.40
C ARG A 96 -18.01 7.39 -11.11
N ASN A 97 -17.64 8.28 -12.04
CA ASN A 97 -16.47 9.13 -11.90
C ASN A 97 -16.55 10.02 -10.66
N ARG A 98 -17.72 10.59 -10.34
CA ARG A 98 -17.88 11.35 -9.09
C ARG A 98 -17.59 10.52 -7.83
N HIS A 99 -17.88 9.21 -7.85
CA HIS A 99 -17.53 8.34 -6.73
C HIS A 99 -16.03 8.03 -6.73
N LEU A 100 -15.42 7.81 -7.89
CA LEU A 100 -13.97 7.65 -8.00
C LEU A 100 -13.21 8.91 -7.56
N ASP A 101 -13.73 10.11 -7.85
CA ASP A 101 -13.17 11.38 -7.37
C ASP A 101 -13.26 11.47 -5.84
N MET A 102 -14.40 11.07 -5.24
CA MET A 102 -14.53 11.01 -3.78
C MET A 102 -13.56 10.02 -3.15
N VAL A 103 -13.36 8.87 -3.80
CA VAL A 103 -12.35 7.89 -3.42
C VAL A 103 -10.98 8.57 -3.49
N TRP A 104 -10.61 9.21 -4.59
CA TRP A 104 -9.34 9.92 -4.75
C TRP A 104 -9.08 10.95 -3.65
N ASP A 105 -10.10 11.73 -3.27
CA ASP A 105 -10.02 12.71 -2.19
C ASP A 105 -9.68 12.06 -0.83
N ILE A 106 -10.25 10.90 -0.52
CA ILE A 106 -9.96 10.16 0.73
C ILE A 106 -8.46 9.79 0.81
N TRP A 107 -7.84 9.46 -0.32
CA TRP A 107 -6.40 9.15 -0.39
C TRP A 107 -5.53 10.40 -0.32
N THR A 108 -5.88 11.44 -1.07
CA THR A 108 -4.92 12.51 -1.44
C THR A 108 -5.19 13.86 -0.76
N ASN A 109 -6.34 14.05 -0.12
CA ASN A 109 -6.75 15.36 0.40
C ASN A 109 -7.38 15.27 1.79
N ASN A 110 -6.53 15.25 2.83
CA ASN A 110 -6.97 15.15 4.21
C ASN A 110 -6.46 16.34 5.05
N PRO A 111 -7.10 17.51 4.97
CA PRO A 111 -6.64 18.73 5.65
C PRO A 111 -6.72 18.65 7.18
N ASP A 112 -7.54 17.77 7.73
CA ASP A 112 -7.68 17.57 9.17
C ASP A 112 -6.58 16.68 9.77
N ARG A 113 -5.73 16.07 8.94
CA ARG A 113 -4.59 15.25 9.40
C ARG A 113 -3.34 16.11 9.51
N THR A 114 -2.67 16.01 10.64
CA THR A 114 -1.32 16.57 10.81
C THR A 114 -0.32 15.88 9.88
N LEU A 115 0.78 16.58 9.53
CA LEU A 115 1.86 15.99 8.72
C LEU A 115 2.35 14.64 9.28
N LEU A 116 2.48 14.52 10.60
CA LEU A 116 2.87 13.26 11.25
C LEU A 116 1.89 12.13 10.96
N GLU A 117 0.58 12.40 11.05
CA GLU A 117 -0.45 11.39 10.76
C GLU A 117 -0.43 10.97 9.28
N LYS A 118 -0.15 11.89 8.35
CA LYS A 118 0.01 11.55 6.93
C LYS A 118 1.22 10.63 6.70
N LEU A 119 2.35 10.91 7.34
CA LEU A 119 3.54 10.04 7.30
C LEU A 119 3.29 8.66 7.95
N GLU A 120 2.51 8.60 9.02
CA GLU A 120 2.10 7.34 9.65
C GLU A 120 1.22 6.50 8.72
N VAL A 121 0.28 7.13 8.00
CA VAL A 121 -0.53 6.47 6.98
C VAL A 121 0.36 5.92 5.87
N LEU A 122 1.30 6.72 5.35
CA LEU A 122 2.27 6.25 4.35
C LEU A 122 3.07 5.04 4.83
N GLU A 123 3.59 5.07 6.05
CA GLU A 123 4.38 3.97 6.60
C GLU A 123 3.54 2.70 6.74
N VAL A 124 2.34 2.79 7.31
CA VAL A 124 1.45 1.63 7.48
C VAL A 124 1.00 1.09 6.14
N THR A 125 0.69 1.95 5.17
CA THR A 125 0.28 1.50 3.85
C THR A 125 1.43 0.82 3.12
N GLY A 126 2.63 1.42 3.14
CA GLY A 126 3.83 0.83 2.58
C GLY A 126 4.19 -0.52 3.22
N PHE A 127 3.99 -0.66 4.53
CA PHE A 127 4.21 -1.91 5.24
C PHE A 127 3.15 -2.97 4.93
N VAL A 128 1.86 -2.66 5.11
CA VAL A 128 0.77 -3.62 5.07
C VAL A 128 0.37 -3.97 3.63
N TRP A 129 0.02 -2.98 2.82
CA TRP A 129 -0.41 -3.21 1.44
C TRP A 129 0.76 -3.31 0.48
N GLY A 130 1.78 -2.49 0.69
CA GLY A 130 2.95 -2.52 -0.18
C GLY A 130 3.83 -3.74 0.03
N PHE A 131 4.30 -3.97 1.26
CA PHE A 131 5.28 -5.01 1.58
C PHE A 131 4.63 -6.35 1.92
N LEU A 132 3.74 -6.42 2.92
CA LEU A 132 3.09 -7.70 3.25
C LEU A 132 2.19 -8.16 2.09
N GLY A 133 1.46 -7.24 1.45
CA GLY A 133 0.61 -7.51 0.28
C GLY A 133 1.35 -8.25 -0.84
N ARG A 134 2.51 -7.75 -1.28
CA ARG A 134 3.31 -8.44 -2.31
C ARG A 134 3.93 -9.75 -1.83
N LYS A 135 4.27 -9.87 -0.53
CA LYS A 135 4.85 -11.09 0.06
C LYS A 135 3.86 -12.25 0.16
N ILE A 136 2.56 -11.99 0.02
CA ILE A 136 1.55 -13.04 -0.12
C ILE A 136 1.74 -13.84 -1.42
N PHE A 137 2.30 -13.23 -2.46
CA PHE A 137 2.43 -13.82 -3.79
C PHE A 137 3.90 -14.01 -4.19
N PRO A 138 4.68 -14.89 -3.53
CA PRO A 138 6.13 -14.97 -3.68
C PRO A 138 6.62 -15.58 -5.01
N ALA A 139 5.73 -16.13 -5.83
CA ALA A 139 6.09 -16.77 -7.09
C ALA A 139 5.58 -15.96 -8.29
N PHE A 140 6.42 -15.79 -9.31
CA PHE A 140 6.09 -15.05 -10.54
C PHE A 140 4.97 -15.70 -11.36
N ASP A 141 4.67 -16.97 -11.10
CA ASP A 141 3.50 -17.66 -11.65
C ASP A 141 2.21 -17.40 -10.85
N ALA A 142 2.23 -16.46 -9.89
CA ALA A 142 1.04 -16.08 -9.15
C ALA A 142 -0.12 -15.64 -10.05
N PRO A 143 0.04 -14.83 -11.12
CA PRO A 143 -1.09 -14.48 -11.98
C PRO A 143 -1.80 -15.71 -12.57
N SER A 144 -1.05 -16.72 -13.02
CA SER A 144 -1.63 -17.93 -13.62
C SER A 144 -2.24 -18.91 -12.61
N LYS A 145 -1.85 -18.83 -11.34
CA LYS A 145 -2.43 -19.60 -10.24
C LYS A 145 -3.63 -18.93 -9.58
N TRP A 146 -3.67 -17.60 -9.59
CA TRP A 146 -4.63 -16.81 -8.82
C TRP A 146 -5.74 -16.19 -9.68
N LEU A 147 -5.64 -16.22 -11.00
CA LEU A 147 -6.71 -15.78 -11.89
C LEU A 147 -7.41 -17.00 -12.51
N THR A 148 -8.73 -17.08 -12.37
CA THR A 148 -9.57 -18.06 -13.08
C THR A 148 -9.87 -17.53 -14.47
N GLY A 149 -9.30 -18.12 -15.51
CA GLY A 149 -9.75 -17.84 -16.87
C GLY A 149 -8.68 -18.10 -17.90
N GLY A 150 -8.90 -19.06 -18.79
CA GLY A 150 -8.20 -19.03 -20.06
C GLY A 150 -8.66 -17.82 -20.86
N GLY A 151 -7.73 -17.06 -21.43
CA GLY A 151 -8.02 -15.96 -22.35
C GLY A 151 -8.11 -14.60 -21.65
N GLU A 152 -9.30 -14.06 -21.47
CA GLU A 152 -9.50 -12.60 -21.30
C GLU A 152 -8.98 -12.02 -19.97
N ASP A 153 -9.27 -12.64 -18.82
CA ASP A 153 -8.78 -12.14 -17.53
C ASP A 153 -7.26 -12.25 -17.42
N LEU A 154 -6.67 -13.34 -17.88
CA LEU A 154 -5.21 -13.53 -17.87
C LEU A 154 -4.52 -12.58 -18.86
N LEU A 155 -5.11 -12.31 -20.03
CA LEU A 155 -4.55 -11.42 -21.05
C LEU A 155 -4.48 -9.96 -20.59
N ASN A 156 -5.37 -9.53 -19.68
CA ASN A 156 -5.29 -8.19 -19.08
C ASN A 156 -4.09 -8.02 -18.13
N TYR A 157 -3.53 -9.12 -17.60
CA TYR A 157 -2.39 -9.09 -16.67
C TYR A 157 -1.11 -9.72 -17.22
N MET A 158 -1.19 -10.39 -18.37
CA MET A 158 -0.07 -11.02 -19.08
C MET A 158 0.09 -10.37 -20.44
N ASP A 159 0.60 -9.15 -20.44
CA ASP A 159 1.01 -8.48 -21.66
C ASP A 159 2.39 -9.02 -22.08
N ASP A 160 2.48 -9.48 -23.32
CA ASP A 160 3.65 -10.13 -23.91
C ASP A 160 4.81 -9.16 -24.16
N GLN A 161 4.56 -7.86 -24.06
CA GLN A 161 5.57 -6.80 -24.13
C GLN A 161 6.31 -6.62 -22.80
N TYR A 162 5.75 -7.09 -21.69
CA TYR A 162 6.34 -6.94 -20.35
C TYR A 162 6.97 -8.24 -19.84
N SER A 163 7.97 -8.11 -18.97
CA SER A 163 8.57 -9.26 -18.31
C SER A 163 7.56 -9.98 -17.38
N GLN A 164 7.86 -11.24 -17.03
CA GLN A 164 7.06 -11.95 -16.01
C GLN A 164 7.07 -11.22 -14.66
N HIS A 165 8.15 -10.49 -14.35
CA HIS A 165 8.28 -9.72 -13.11
C HIS A 165 7.39 -8.49 -13.14
N SER A 166 7.33 -7.78 -14.26
CA SER A 166 6.43 -6.64 -14.49
C SER A 166 4.96 -7.05 -14.40
N ASN A 167 4.59 -8.12 -15.09
CA ASN A 167 3.22 -8.66 -15.05
C ASN A 167 2.83 -9.11 -13.62
N TRP A 168 3.74 -9.76 -12.90
CA TRP A 168 3.55 -10.11 -11.50
C TRP A 168 3.39 -8.87 -10.60
N LEU A 169 4.23 -7.84 -10.78
CA LEU A 169 4.17 -6.62 -9.98
C LEU A 169 2.86 -5.87 -10.23
N HIS A 170 2.42 -5.78 -11.49
CA HIS A 170 1.12 -5.19 -11.84
C HIS A 170 -0.02 -5.94 -11.15
N PHE A 171 -0.06 -7.27 -11.27
CA PHE A 171 -1.04 -8.12 -10.58
C PHE A 171 -1.05 -7.90 -9.05
N THR A 172 0.12 -7.90 -8.39
CA THR A 172 0.18 -7.73 -6.93
C THR A 172 -0.29 -6.35 -6.48
N ARG A 173 -0.04 -5.29 -7.27
CA ARG A 173 -0.53 -3.92 -7.01
C ARG A 173 -2.05 -3.84 -7.15
N GLU A 174 -2.62 -4.52 -8.14
CA GLU A 174 -4.06 -4.59 -8.36
C GLU A 174 -4.77 -5.33 -7.23
N VAL A 175 -4.27 -6.52 -6.88
CA VAL A 175 -4.87 -7.32 -5.81
C VAL A 175 -4.79 -6.57 -4.48
N ALA A 176 -3.67 -5.91 -4.19
CA ALA A 176 -3.50 -5.15 -2.95
C ALA A 176 -4.62 -4.12 -2.73
N GLN A 177 -5.13 -3.46 -3.78
CA GLN A 177 -6.22 -2.48 -3.67
C GLN A 177 -7.56 -3.10 -3.25
N CYS A 178 -7.71 -4.43 -3.31
CA CYS A 178 -8.91 -5.15 -2.88
C CYS A 178 -8.71 -5.86 -1.53
N LEU A 179 -7.48 -5.92 -1.02
CA LEU A 179 -7.18 -6.62 0.22
C LEU A 179 -7.49 -5.75 1.42
N ARG A 180 -8.41 -6.21 2.25
CA ARG A 180 -8.65 -5.65 3.59
C ARG A 180 -7.62 -6.22 4.55
N PRO A 181 -7.32 -5.54 5.67
CA PRO A 181 -6.37 -6.04 6.65
C PRO A 181 -6.64 -7.47 7.15
N PRO A 182 -7.90 -7.92 7.36
CA PRO A 182 -8.18 -9.32 7.68
C PRO A 182 -7.74 -10.31 6.60
N HIS A 183 -7.90 -9.98 5.32
CA HIS A 183 -7.49 -10.85 4.21
C HIS A 183 -5.97 -10.95 4.13
N ILE A 184 -5.26 -9.85 4.36
CA ILE A 184 -3.79 -9.86 4.42
C ILE A 184 -3.32 -10.80 5.53
N ILE A 185 -3.95 -10.72 6.72
CA ILE A 185 -3.65 -11.63 7.83
C ILE A 185 -3.92 -13.08 7.44
N GLU A 186 -5.10 -13.35 6.89
CA GLU A 186 -5.52 -14.70 6.50
C GLU A 186 -4.56 -15.31 5.46
N LEU A 187 -4.26 -14.57 4.40
CA LEU A 187 -3.37 -15.00 3.33
C LEU A 187 -1.92 -15.20 3.82
N LEU A 188 -1.41 -14.35 4.72
CA LEU A 188 -0.10 -14.58 5.32
C LEU A 188 -0.05 -15.89 6.12
N LEU A 189 -1.07 -16.16 6.94
CA LEU A 189 -1.13 -17.35 7.78
C LEU A 189 -1.33 -18.62 6.95
N LEU A 190 -2.20 -18.57 5.95
CA LEU A 190 -2.67 -19.76 5.24
C LEU A 190 -1.95 -20.02 3.92
N ASN A 191 -1.42 -18.98 3.27
CA ASN A 191 -0.69 -19.11 2.01
C ASN A 191 0.83 -18.94 2.20
N THR A 192 1.29 -17.90 2.90
CA THR A 192 2.73 -17.60 3.00
C THR A 192 3.45 -18.47 4.03
N TRP A 193 2.87 -18.67 5.22
CA TRP A 193 3.52 -19.38 6.33
C TRP A 193 2.99 -20.79 6.58
N SER A 194 2.01 -21.25 5.80
CA SER A 194 1.49 -22.62 5.92
C SER A 194 2.39 -23.63 5.20
N THR A 195 2.82 -24.67 5.91
CA THR A 195 3.59 -25.78 5.35
C THR A 195 2.73 -26.79 4.56
N GLU A 196 1.41 -26.72 4.71
CA GLU A 196 0.44 -27.67 4.13
C GLU A 196 -0.52 -26.99 3.13
N SER A 197 -0.17 -25.80 2.63
CA SER A 197 -1.02 -24.94 1.82
C SER A 197 -1.66 -25.67 0.61
N THR A 198 -2.98 -25.89 0.67
CA THR A 198 -3.83 -26.22 -0.48
C THR A 198 -4.34 -24.98 -1.22
N TRP A 199 -3.88 -23.78 -0.84
CA TRP A 199 -4.45 -22.51 -1.30
C TRP A 199 -4.22 -22.22 -2.78
N CYS A 200 -3.18 -22.80 -3.39
CA CYS A 200 -2.91 -22.62 -4.82
C CYS A 200 -4.09 -23.01 -5.72
N SER A 201 -5.00 -23.91 -5.30
CA SER A 201 -6.19 -24.27 -6.10
C SER A 201 -7.44 -23.47 -5.75
N GLN A 202 -7.45 -22.73 -4.63
CA GLN A 202 -8.58 -21.93 -4.17
C GLN A 202 -8.37 -20.42 -4.38
N GLY A 203 -7.14 -19.98 -4.65
CA GLY A 203 -6.78 -18.58 -4.85
C GLY A 203 -7.72 -17.81 -5.79
N PRO A 204 -8.06 -18.34 -6.97
CA PRO A 204 -8.99 -17.65 -7.87
C PRO A 204 -10.39 -17.45 -7.31
N ILE A 205 -10.95 -18.48 -6.65
CA ILE A 205 -12.27 -18.40 -6.02
C ILE A 205 -12.23 -17.35 -4.91
N TYR A 206 -11.16 -17.34 -4.12
CA TYR A 206 -10.98 -16.38 -3.04
C TYR A 206 -10.91 -14.95 -3.58
N LEU A 207 -10.09 -14.66 -4.60
CA LEU A 207 -10.03 -13.31 -5.20
C LEU A 207 -11.37 -12.88 -5.80
N HIS A 208 -12.08 -13.81 -6.46
CA HIS A 208 -13.42 -13.53 -6.96
C HIS A 208 -14.39 -13.16 -5.83
N GLU A 209 -14.38 -13.89 -4.71
CA GLU A 209 -15.20 -13.57 -3.52
C GLU A 209 -14.80 -12.25 -2.85
N LEU A 210 -13.55 -11.82 -3.00
CA LEU A 210 -13.11 -10.50 -2.56
C LEU A 210 -13.60 -9.35 -3.44
N GLY A 211 -14.18 -9.66 -4.60
CA GLY A 211 -14.62 -8.67 -5.59
C GLY A 211 -13.53 -8.24 -6.55
N PHE A 212 -12.38 -8.95 -6.62
CA PHE A 212 -11.25 -8.58 -7.48
C PHE A 212 -11.64 -8.52 -8.97
N ALA A 213 -12.46 -9.49 -9.42
CA ALA A 213 -12.95 -9.56 -10.79
C ALA A 213 -14.41 -9.06 -10.95
N GLN A 214 -14.97 -8.43 -9.90
CA GLN A 214 -16.35 -7.96 -9.91
C GLN A 214 -16.39 -6.45 -10.16
N THR A 215 -16.91 -6.08 -11.32
CA THR A 215 -17.13 -4.68 -11.68
C THR A 215 -18.63 -4.44 -11.88
N GLY A 216 -19.16 -3.43 -11.19
CA GLY A 216 -20.53 -2.96 -11.35
C GLY A 216 -20.77 -2.41 -12.76
N ALA A 217 -22.00 -2.53 -13.24
CA ALA A 217 -22.36 -2.09 -14.57
C ALA A 217 -22.53 -0.57 -14.62
N VAL A 218 -22.14 0.04 -15.75
CA VAL A 218 -22.52 1.41 -16.10
C VAL A 218 -23.53 1.35 -17.24
N ARG A 219 -24.77 1.77 -17.01
CA ARG A 219 -25.86 1.61 -17.99
C ARG A 219 -25.70 2.55 -19.20
N GLN A 220 -25.30 3.78 -18.95
CA GLN A 220 -25.06 4.80 -19.98
C GLN A 220 -23.57 5.12 -20.01
N VAL A 221 -22.84 4.40 -20.86
CA VAL A 221 -21.40 4.53 -21.01
C VAL A 221 -21.07 5.72 -21.90
N ASN A 222 -20.23 6.60 -21.39
CA ASN A 222 -19.57 7.66 -22.16
C ASN A 222 -18.07 7.35 -22.24
N GLU A 223 -17.64 6.74 -23.35
CA GLU A 223 -16.26 6.30 -23.55
C GLU A 223 -15.24 7.45 -23.48
N MET A 224 -15.64 8.67 -23.85
CA MET A 224 -14.76 9.85 -23.80
C MET A 224 -14.46 10.33 -22.37
N ASN A 225 -15.24 9.87 -21.39
CA ASN A 225 -15.16 10.29 -19.99
C ASN A 225 -14.76 9.14 -19.06
N GLN A 226 -14.12 8.06 -19.53
CA GLN A 226 -13.69 7.01 -18.61
C GLN A 226 -12.47 7.45 -17.79
N THR A 227 -12.63 7.54 -16.47
CA THR A 227 -11.50 7.65 -15.53
C THR A 227 -10.92 6.27 -15.26
N ASP A 228 -9.60 6.20 -15.09
CA ASP A 228 -8.88 5.05 -14.56
C ASP A 228 -9.39 4.72 -13.14
N ASP A 229 -9.58 3.44 -12.85
CA ASP A 229 -9.97 2.94 -11.52
C ASP A 229 -8.79 2.30 -10.77
N PHE A 230 -7.57 2.51 -11.27
CA PHE A 230 -6.31 2.21 -10.60
C PHE A 230 -5.88 3.32 -9.63
N PHE A 231 -5.67 2.95 -8.37
CA PHE A 231 -5.22 3.82 -7.28
C PHE A 231 -3.86 3.35 -6.77
N PRO A 232 -2.75 3.79 -7.39
CA PRO A 232 -1.43 3.36 -6.97
C PRO A 232 -1.14 3.88 -5.56
N LEU A 233 -0.49 3.07 -4.72
CA LEU A 233 -0.18 3.47 -3.34
C LEU A 233 0.68 4.73 -3.24
N THR A 234 1.38 5.11 -4.32
CA THR A 234 2.18 6.32 -4.43
C THR A 234 1.34 7.60 -4.38
N VAL A 235 0.04 7.57 -4.72
CA VAL A 235 -0.83 8.76 -4.67
C VAL A 235 -1.05 9.26 -3.24
N LEU A 236 -0.83 8.42 -2.23
CA LEU A 236 -0.87 8.85 -0.83
C LEU A 236 0.19 9.91 -0.52
N GLU A 237 1.25 9.98 -1.32
CA GLU A 237 2.29 11.00 -1.17
C GLU A 237 1.78 12.39 -1.53
N ASP A 238 0.77 12.49 -2.40
CA ASP A 238 0.11 13.75 -2.74
C ASP A 238 -0.52 14.38 -1.50
N ASP A 239 -1.05 13.59 -0.55
CA ASP A 239 -1.60 14.12 0.70
C ASP A 239 -0.52 14.81 1.54
N VAL A 240 0.71 14.28 1.52
CA VAL A 240 1.86 14.91 2.17
C VAL A 240 2.27 16.17 1.42
N VAL A 241 2.46 16.09 0.10
CA VAL A 241 2.88 17.23 -0.71
C VAL A 241 1.87 18.39 -0.63
N ASN A 242 0.58 18.09 -0.61
CA ASN A 242 -0.50 19.06 -0.40
C ASN A 242 -0.37 19.77 0.95
N GLU A 243 -0.02 19.06 2.02
CA GLU A 243 0.25 19.66 3.35
C GLU A 243 1.50 20.55 3.33
N LEU A 244 2.58 20.08 2.68
CA LEU A 244 3.82 20.86 2.56
C LEU A 244 3.60 22.17 1.81
N THR A 245 2.80 22.12 0.74
CA THR A 245 2.45 23.28 -0.09
C THR A 245 1.49 24.24 0.62
N GLY A 246 0.52 23.70 1.36
CA GLY A 246 -0.47 24.50 2.11
C GLY A 246 0.07 25.08 3.43
N SER A 247 1.21 24.60 3.92
CA SER A 247 1.76 25.02 5.21
C SER A 247 2.17 26.48 5.22
N LYS A 248 1.60 27.25 6.16
CA LYS A 248 1.91 28.68 6.36
C LYS A 248 3.38 28.96 6.65
N ALA A 249 4.13 27.96 7.13
CA ALA A 249 5.56 28.07 7.38
C ALA A 249 6.39 28.18 6.09
N LEU A 250 5.82 27.77 4.94
CA LEU A 250 6.52 27.57 3.67
C LEU A 250 5.89 28.35 2.52
N VAL A 251 5.04 29.36 2.79
CA VAL A 251 4.24 30.18 1.84
C VAL A 251 5.04 30.77 0.66
N ALA A 252 6.37 30.73 0.70
CA ALA A 252 7.25 31.19 -0.37
C ALA A 252 7.75 30.09 -1.32
N GLN A 253 7.45 28.82 -1.08
CA GLN A 253 7.92 27.70 -1.91
C GLN A 253 6.91 27.31 -2.98
N SER A 254 7.39 27.03 -4.20
CA SER A 254 6.52 26.54 -5.26
C SER A 254 6.13 25.08 -5.02
N PRO A 255 4.98 24.60 -5.53
CA PRO A 255 4.58 23.19 -5.43
C PRO A 255 5.66 22.24 -5.96
N GLU A 256 6.34 22.62 -7.04
CA GLU A 256 7.40 21.81 -7.66
C GLU A 256 8.62 21.67 -6.74
N LEU A 257 8.95 22.72 -5.98
CA LEU A 257 10.04 22.66 -5.00
C LEU A 257 9.65 21.76 -3.82
N CYS A 258 8.39 21.81 -3.36
CA CYS A 258 7.89 20.95 -2.30
C CYS A 258 7.94 19.48 -2.71
N GLN A 259 7.51 19.17 -3.95
CA GLN A 259 7.62 17.83 -4.53
C GLN A 259 9.08 17.38 -4.56
N LEU A 260 9.97 18.17 -5.16
CA LEU A 260 11.40 17.82 -5.25
C LEU A 260 12.03 17.53 -3.88
N LYS A 261 11.73 18.36 -2.87
CA LYS A 261 12.23 18.17 -1.50
C LYS A 261 11.67 16.93 -0.84
N TRP A 262 10.38 16.67 -1.05
CA TRP A 262 9.74 15.46 -0.60
C TRP A 262 10.37 14.21 -1.22
N ASP A 263 10.61 14.21 -2.53
CA ASP A 263 11.20 13.11 -3.27
C ASP A 263 12.61 12.79 -2.76
N MET A 264 13.44 13.83 -2.59
CA MET A 264 14.78 13.70 -2.01
C MET A 264 14.72 13.10 -0.60
N TYR A 265 13.82 13.61 0.25
CA TYR A 265 13.63 13.08 1.60
C TYR A 265 13.20 11.60 1.57
N ARG A 266 12.25 11.25 0.70
CA ARG A 266 11.70 9.89 0.59
C ARG A 266 12.71 8.87 0.10
N CYS A 267 13.61 9.27 -0.80
CA CYS A 267 14.66 8.41 -1.34
C CYS A 267 15.87 8.31 -0.39
N GLU A 268 16.35 9.43 0.15
CA GLU A 268 17.65 9.47 0.81
C GLU A 268 17.57 9.33 2.33
N LYS A 269 16.57 9.95 2.97
CA LYS A 269 16.52 10.09 4.43
C LYS A 269 15.49 9.16 5.07
N TRP A 270 14.30 9.05 4.48
CA TRP A 270 13.17 8.30 5.05
C TRP A 270 13.54 6.87 5.42
N VAL A 271 14.24 6.16 4.53
CA VAL A 271 14.64 4.77 4.71
C VAL A 271 15.43 4.59 6.02
N PHE A 272 16.32 5.52 6.35
CA PHE A 272 17.20 5.40 7.52
C PHE A 272 16.61 6.07 8.78
N GLU A 273 15.94 7.21 8.61
CA GLU A 273 15.48 8.06 9.70
C GLU A 273 14.11 7.65 10.24
N SER A 274 13.19 7.26 9.36
CA SER A 274 11.75 7.19 9.70
C SER A 274 11.12 5.82 9.47
N ARG A 275 11.46 5.16 8.36
CA ARG A 275 10.95 3.83 8.01
C ARG A 275 11.23 2.86 9.15
N THR A 276 10.25 2.03 9.48
CA THR A 276 10.24 1.08 10.60
C THR A 276 10.22 1.69 12.00
N LYS A 277 10.30 3.02 12.13
CA LYS A 277 10.54 3.72 13.40
C LYS A 277 9.52 4.81 13.72
N ILE A 278 8.77 5.32 12.76
CA ILE A 278 7.94 6.53 12.92
C ILE A 278 6.93 6.47 14.09
N PHE A 279 6.35 5.30 14.34
CA PHE A 279 5.44 5.07 15.46
C PHE A 279 6.13 5.12 16.83
N LEU A 280 7.45 4.96 16.87
CA LEU A 280 8.26 5.01 18.08
C LEU A 280 8.90 6.39 18.31
N LEU A 281 9.17 7.18 17.25
CA LEU A 281 9.99 8.39 17.34
C LEU A 281 9.28 9.62 17.91
N GLU A 282 7.94 9.72 17.79
CA GLU A 282 7.15 10.90 18.23
C GLU A 282 7.81 12.25 17.85
N PRO A 283 8.20 12.47 16.59
CA PRO A 283 8.87 13.71 16.20
C PRO A 283 7.91 14.90 16.28
N THR A 284 8.43 16.08 16.64
CA THR A 284 7.65 17.32 16.56
C THR A 284 7.50 17.75 15.09
N PRO A 285 6.45 18.51 14.74
CA PRO A 285 6.27 18.99 13.37
C PRO A 285 7.51 19.69 12.81
N GLU A 286 8.17 20.53 13.61
CA GLU A 286 9.36 21.28 13.20
C GLU A 286 10.50 20.35 12.77
N LYS A 287 10.73 19.26 13.53
CA LYS A 287 11.75 18.27 13.17
C LYS A 287 11.44 17.56 11.87
N ILE A 288 10.16 17.30 11.59
CA ILE A 288 9.75 16.67 10.34
C ILE A 288 10.03 17.62 9.18
N TYR A 289 9.65 18.90 9.31
CA TYR A 289 9.94 19.92 8.30
C TYR A 289 11.44 20.11 8.10
N ASP A 290 12.24 20.19 9.17
CA ASP A 290 13.70 20.32 9.08
C ASP A 290 14.33 19.11 8.37
N SER A 291 13.86 17.89 8.62
CA SER A 291 14.34 16.70 7.92
C SER A 291 14.04 16.74 6.42
N ILE A 292 12.88 17.27 6.01
CA ILE A 292 12.46 17.36 4.60
C ILE A 292 13.18 18.50 3.87
N PHE A 293 13.30 19.68 4.50
CA PHE A 293 13.79 20.89 3.84
C PHE A 293 15.27 21.22 4.09
N GLY A 294 15.82 20.78 5.22
CA GLY A 294 17.22 21.00 5.63
C GLY A 294 18.22 20.09 4.93
#